data_AF-A0A2S8F611-F1
#
_entry.id   AF-A0A2S8F611-F1
#
_cell.length_a   1.000
_cell.length_b   1.000
_cell.length_c   1.000
_cell.angle_alpha   90.00
_cell.angle_beta   90.00
_cell.angle_gamma   90.00
#
_symmetry.space_group_name_H-M   'P 1'
#
loop_
_entity.id
_entity.type
_entity.pdbx_description
1 polymer ?
#
loop_
_entity_poly.entity_id
_entity_poly.type
_entity_poly.pdbx_seq_one_letter_code
_entity_poly.pdbx_strand_id
1 'polypeptide(L)'
;MNTRGVVLFILVSLAFTPILSAEEWAYLDNYYLRIGVDKSRGACIGYFAPKGSQENLLDHFDTGRFIQQSYYGDPDDSKWVDKPWVYNPVQGGSYQNQPSKVTEFRSNDKTLFAKITPRNWAGGQLLDEVTMTETISLEDYFAKIEFQMNYAGNKTHKPRQQELPAVFVHAEYDTLVTYTGNSPWTGEELHRRKPSFPNESVTMNENWVAYVNQDDIGIGLYVPGIEKATCYRYQEANSACSYVAPIKEFALTPGLQHQYTVYLTCGSIEQIRLRFKVLHASSVDSASK
;
A
#
# COMPACT_ATOMS: atom_id res chain seq x y z
N MET A 1 -37.29 -60.60 21.02
CA MET A 1 -37.67 -59.18 21.00
C MET A 1 -36.54 -58.37 21.59
N ASN A 2 -35.74 -57.71 20.74
CA ASN A 2 -34.83 -56.63 21.13
C ASN A 2 -34.35 -55.94 19.85
N THR A 3 -34.89 -54.77 19.53
CA THR A 3 -34.45 -53.92 18.43
C THR A 3 -34.04 -52.58 19.02
N ARG A 4 -32.72 -52.36 19.12
CA ARG A 4 -32.11 -51.06 19.44
C ARG A 4 -32.14 -50.20 18.17
N GLY A 5 -32.91 -49.11 18.17
CA GLY A 5 -32.83 -48.07 17.15
C GLY A 5 -31.69 -47.11 17.46
N VAL A 6 -30.70 -47.02 16.58
CA VAL A 6 -29.65 -45.99 16.61
C VAL A 6 -30.16 -44.82 15.77
N VAL A 7 -30.33 -43.65 16.39
CA VAL A 7 -30.61 -42.40 15.69
C VAL A 7 -29.28 -41.76 15.34
N LEU A 8 -28.97 -41.69 14.04
CA LEU A 8 -27.79 -41.02 13.50
C LEU A 8 -28.12 -39.53 13.28
N PHE A 9 -27.57 -38.65 14.11
CA PHE A 9 -27.60 -37.22 13.85
C PHE A 9 -26.53 -36.88 12.80
N ILE A 10 -26.96 -36.57 11.58
CA ILE A 10 -26.09 -36.00 10.54
C ILE A 10 -25.95 -34.51 10.85
N LEU A 11 -24.82 -34.13 11.45
CA LEU A 11 -24.38 -32.74 11.52
C LEU A 11 -23.93 -32.33 10.11
N VAL A 12 -24.76 -31.58 9.40
CA VAL A 12 -24.36 -30.89 8.18
C VAL A 12 -23.53 -29.67 8.59
N SER A 13 -22.21 -29.79 8.58
CA SER A 13 -21.35 -28.62 8.67
C SER A 13 -21.47 -27.83 7.37
N LEU A 14 -22.18 -26.70 7.41
CA LEU A 14 -22.10 -25.68 6.38
C LEU A 14 -20.69 -25.08 6.45
N ALA A 15 -19.77 -25.65 5.67
CA ALA A 15 -18.49 -25.03 5.41
C ALA A 15 -18.76 -23.74 4.63
N PHE A 16 -18.68 -22.60 5.31
CA PHE A 16 -18.66 -21.28 4.68
C PHE A 16 -17.34 -21.21 3.89
N THR A 17 -17.40 -21.55 2.61
CA THR A 17 -16.31 -21.22 1.69
C THR A 17 -16.43 -19.73 1.42
N PRO A 18 -15.47 -18.89 1.84
CA PRO A 18 -15.49 -17.49 1.44
C PRO A 18 -15.41 -17.47 -0.08
N ILE A 19 -16.43 -16.95 -0.74
CA ILE A 19 -16.37 -16.62 -2.15
C ILE A 19 -15.37 -15.46 -2.22
N LEU A 20 -14.12 -15.74 -2.57
CA LEU A 20 -13.24 -14.68 -3.08
C LEU A 20 -13.97 -14.10 -4.29
N SER A 21 -14.30 -12.81 -4.23
CA SER A 21 -14.76 -12.11 -5.42
C SER A 21 -13.69 -12.29 -6.49
N ALA A 22 -14.10 -12.60 -7.71
CA ALA A 22 -13.18 -12.53 -8.85
C ALA A 22 -12.58 -11.12 -8.89
N GLU A 23 -11.27 -11.04 -9.10
CA GLU A 23 -10.56 -9.76 -9.18
C GLU A 23 -11.15 -8.92 -10.32
N GLU A 24 -11.37 -7.64 -10.05
CA GLU A 24 -11.99 -6.73 -11.01
C GLU A 24 -10.98 -5.63 -11.37
N TRP A 25 -10.04 -6.00 -12.24
CA TRP A 25 -8.93 -5.15 -12.61
C TRP A 25 -9.31 -4.01 -13.56
N ALA A 26 -8.79 -2.82 -13.28
CA ALA A 26 -8.73 -1.71 -14.22
C ALA A 26 -7.27 -1.25 -14.37
N TYR A 27 -6.85 -0.94 -15.60
CA TYR A 27 -5.47 -0.59 -15.92
C TYR A 27 -5.35 0.79 -16.57
N LEU A 28 -4.22 1.44 -16.32
CA LEU A 28 -3.69 2.51 -17.15
C LEU A 28 -2.38 2.07 -17.77
N ASP A 29 -2.15 2.51 -19.00
CA ASP A 29 -0.95 2.25 -19.77
C ASP A 29 -0.44 3.55 -20.39
N ASN A 30 0.88 3.71 -20.44
CA ASN A 30 1.52 4.64 -21.35
C ASN A 30 2.60 3.90 -22.16
N TYR A 31 3.51 4.63 -22.79
CA TYR A 31 4.59 4.03 -23.56
C TYR A 31 5.59 3.20 -22.71
N TYR A 32 5.73 3.53 -21.42
CA TYR A 32 6.77 3.01 -20.54
C TYR A 32 6.25 2.09 -19.43
N LEU A 33 5.03 2.30 -18.95
CA LEU A 33 4.51 1.71 -17.73
C LEU A 33 3.09 1.15 -17.93
N ARG A 34 2.77 0.17 -17.10
CA ARG A 34 1.41 -0.28 -16.82
C ARG A 34 1.18 -0.26 -15.31
N ILE A 35 0.05 0.29 -14.89
CA ILE A 35 -0.42 0.26 -13.50
C ILE A 35 -1.84 -0.27 -13.47
N GLY A 36 -2.20 -1.06 -12.47
CA GLY A 36 -3.52 -1.65 -12.32
C GLY A 36 -4.02 -1.61 -10.88
N VAL A 37 -5.33 -1.39 -10.77
CA VAL A 37 -6.07 -1.41 -9.51
C VAL A 37 -7.08 -2.54 -9.50
N ASP A 38 -7.31 -3.13 -8.32
CA ASP A 38 -8.36 -4.12 -8.14
C ASP A 38 -9.60 -3.51 -7.47
N LYS A 39 -10.65 -3.29 -8.27
CA LYS A 39 -11.91 -2.71 -7.80
C LYS A 39 -12.63 -3.58 -6.77
N SER A 40 -12.39 -4.89 -6.76
CA SER A 40 -12.99 -5.80 -5.79
C SER A 40 -12.38 -5.64 -4.38
N ARG A 41 -11.20 -5.00 -4.28
CA ARG A 41 -10.44 -4.80 -3.04
C ARG A 41 -10.05 -3.33 -2.87
N GLY A 42 -11.05 -2.46 -2.76
CA GLY A 42 -10.84 -1.03 -2.46
C GLY A 42 -10.11 -0.24 -3.54
N ALA A 43 -10.15 -0.70 -4.79
CA ALA A 43 -9.37 -0.13 -5.89
C ALA A 43 -7.87 -0.01 -5.58
N CYS A 44 -7.33 -0.85 -4.68
CA CYS A 44 -5.92 -0.81 -4.34
C CYS A 44 -5.05 -1.13 -5.56
N ILE A 45 -3.90 -0.46 -5.62
CA ILE A 45 -2.90 -0.67 -6.67
C ILE A 45 -2.19 -1.99 -6.39
N GLY A 46 -2.51 -3.01 -7.20
CA GLY A 46 -1.95 -4.36 -7.07
C GLY A 46 -1.16 -4.82 -8.29
N TYR A 47 -1.08 -3.99 -9.33
CA TYR A 47 -0.26 -4.25 -10.49
C TYR A 47 0.60 -3.04 -10.85
N PHE A 48 1.91 -3.24 -11.01
CA PHE A 48 2.81 -2.24 -11.57
C PHE A 48 3.95 -2.92 -12.30
N ALA A 49 4.22 -2.51 -13.54
CA ALA A 49 5.26 -3.10 -14.36
C ALA A 49 5.72 -2.16 -15.50
N PRO A 50 6.91 -2.39 -16.08
CA PRO A 50 7.25 -1.85 -17.39
C PRO A 50 6.20 -2.25 -18.44
N LYS A 51 5.90 -1.37 -19.39
CA LYS A 51 4.97 -1.65 -20.48
C LYS A 51 5.41 -2.90 -21.26
N GLY A 52 4.51 -3.87 -21.40
CA GLY A 52 4.76 -5.13 -22.13
C GLY A 52 5.39 -6.24 -21.29
N SER A 53 5.85 -5.95 -20.06
CA SER A 53 6.29 -6.98 -19.11
C SER A 53 5.13 -7.93 -18.76
N GLN A 54 5.46 -9.20 -18.56
CA GLN A 54 4.53 -10.17 -17.95
C GLN A 54 4.69 -10.25 -16.43
N GLU A 55 5.81 -9.73 -15.91
CA GLU A 55 6.12 -9.71 -14.49
C GLU A 55 5.46 -8.51 -13.82
N ASN A 56 4.60 -8.78 -12.84
CA ASN A 56 4.08 -7.79 -11.90
C ASN A 56 5.13 -7.57 -10.80
N LEU A 57 5.38 -6.32 -10.40
CA LEU A 57 6.32 -6.02 -9.31
C LEU A 57 5.67 -6.10 -7.92
N LEU A 58 4.34 -6.07 -7.85
CA LEU A 58 3.58 -5.88 -6.60
C LEU A 58 2.95 -7.18 -6.09
N ASP A 59 3.07 -7.40 -4.78
CA ASP A 59 2.37 -8.50 -4.11
C ASP A 59 0.96 -8.08 -3.71
N HIS A 60 -0.03 -8.92 -4.06
CA HIS A 60 -1.46 -8.71 -3.79
C HIS A 60 -2.16 -9.97 -3.27
N PHE A 61 -1.44 -10.75 -2.47
CA PHE A 61 -1.88 -12.05 -1.95
C PHE A 61 -3.19 -12.00 -1.14
N ASP A 62 -3.41 -10.93 -0.38
CA ASP A 62 -4.56 -10.73 0.50
C ASP A 62 -5.00 -9.25 0.50
N THR A 63 -6.09 -8.90 1.20
CA THR A 63 -6.57 -7.50 1.23
C THR A 63 -5.64 -6.52 1.96
N GLY A 64 -4.64 -7.02 2.68
CA GLY A 64 -3.62 -6.26 3.41
C GLY A 64 -2.35 -5.99 2.59
N ARG A 65 -2.20 -6.56 1.38
CA ARG A 65 -0.99 -6.42 0.58
C ARG A 65 -1.29 -5.75 -0.75
N PHE A 66 -0.86 -4.51 -0.88
CA PHE A 66 -1.04 -3.65 -2.06
C PHE A 66 -0.10 -2.44 -1.93
N ILE A 67 -0.11 -1.56 -2.93
CA ILE A 67 0.11 -0.14 -2.64
C ILE A 67 -1.21 0.47 -2.17
N GLN A 68 -1.29 0.85 -0.89
CA GLN A 68 -2.56 1.22 -0.26
C GLN A 68 -2.45 2.19 0.92
N GLN A 69 -3.52 2.96 1.15
CA GLN A 69 -3.63 3.83 2.32
C GLN A 69 -3.94 3.05 3.60
N SER A 70 -3.27 3.40 4.69
CA SER A 70 -3.43 2.79 6.02
C SER A 70 -3.15 3.83 7.10
N TYR A 71 -4.10 4.04 8.01
CA TYR A 71 -4.01 5.04 9.07
C TYR A 71 -4.26 4.42 10.44
N TYR A 72 -3.78 5.03 11.50
CA TYR A 72 -3.82 4.53 12.86
C TYR A 72 -4.40 5.57 13.82
N GLY A 73 -5.35 5.14 14.62
CA GLY A 73 -5.95 5.86 15.73
C GLY A 73 -5.74 5.15 17.06
N ASP A 74 -6.50 5.56 18.07
CA ASP A 74 -6.46 4.97 19.42
C ASP A 74 -6.99 3.52 19.46
N PRO A 75 -6.69 2.76 20.53
CA PRO A 75 -7.37 1.50 20.81
C PRO A 75 -8.89 1.62 20.71
N ASP A 76 -9.52 0.60 20.11
CA ASP A 76 -10.95 0.54 19.80
C ASP A 76 -11.58 -0.83 20.14
N ASP A 77 -10.93 -1.58 21.04
CA ASP A 77 -11.29 -2.94 21.47
C ASP A 77 -11.27 -4.02 20.37
N SER A 78 -10.87 -3.66 19.14
CA SER A 78 -10.67 -4.63 18.07
C SER A 78 -9.51 -5.57 18.37
N LYS A 79 -9.53 -6.75 17.72
CA LYS A 79 -8.47 -7.75 17.85
C LYS A 79 -7.99 -8.20 16.48
N TRP A 80 -6.68 -8.16 16.29
CA TRP A 80 -6.03 -8.84 15.19
C TRP A 80 -5.71 -10.26 15.62
N VAL A 81 -6.47 -11.22 15.10
CA VAL A 81 -6.55 -12.59 15.63
C VAL A 81 -6.97 -12.52 17.11
N ASP A 82 -6.05 -12.71 18.05
CA ASP A 82 -6.32 -12.65 19.48
C ASP A 82 -5.65 -11.46 20.18
N LYS A 83 -4.85 -10.67 19.46
CA LYS A 83 -4.08 -9.56 20.03
C LYS A 83 -4.90 -8.27 19.95
N PRO A 84 -4.99 -7.47 21.04
CA PRO A 84 -5.59 -6.15 20.98
C PRO A 84 -4.97 -5.32 19.87
N TRP A 85 -5.81 -4.62 19.12
CA TRP A 85 -5.40 -3.73 18.05
C TRP A 85 -5.94 -2.32 18.28
N VAL A 86 -5.73 -1.47 17.27
CA VAL A 86 -6.15 -0.07 17.28
C VAL A 86 -7.10 0.20 16.13
N TYR A 87 -7.80 1.34 16.23
CA TYR A 87 -8.52 1.90 15.11
C TYR A 87 -7.60 2.03 13.89
N ASN A 88 -7.90 1.32 12.80
CA ASN A 88 -6.99 1.24 11.66
C ASN A 88 -7.76 1.17 10.33
N PRO A 89 -8.15 2.32 9.74
CA PRO A 89 -8.73 2.36 8.40
C PRO A 89 -7.72 1.91 7.34
N VAL A 90 -8.06 0.88 6.57
CA VAL A 90 -7.23 0.32 5.49
C VAL A 90 -8.00 0.31 4.17
N GLN A 91 -7.35 0.75 3.08
CA GLN A 91 -7.98 0.88 1.77
C GLN A 91 -8.38 -0.48 1.19
N GLY A 92 -7.57 -1.54 1.28
CA GLY A 92 -7.84 -2.82 0.64
C GLY A 92 -8.88 -3.67 1.36
N GLY A 93 -8.80 -3.75 2.68
CA GLY A 93 -9.72 -4.54 3.51
C GLY A 93 -9.15 -4.95 4.85
N SER A 94 -9.84 -5.84 5.57
CA SER A 94 -9.44 -6.34 6.90
C SER A 94 -8.51 -7.56 6.83
N TYR A 95 -7.88 -7.94 7.95
CA TYR A 95 -7.03 -9.16 8.00
C TYR A 95 -7.81 -10.45 7.71
N GLN A 96 -9.14 -10.40 7.77
CA GLN A 96 -10.04 -11.51 7.48
C GLN A 96 -10.45 -11.57 6.00
N ASN A 97 -9.75 -10.82 5.12
CA ASN A 97 -10.05 -10.74 3.69
C ASN A 97 -11.44 -10.18 3.35
N GLN A 98 -11.99 -9.32 4.21
CA GLN A 98 -13.19 -8.57 3.86
C GLN A 98 -12.77 -7.28 3.14
N PRO A 99 -13.15 -7.07 1.87
CA PRO A 99 -12.70 -5.93 1.10
C PRO A 99 -13.34 -4.62 1.60
N SER A 100 -12.66 -3.50 1.45
CA SER A 100 -13.28 -2.18 1.60
C SER A 100 -14.23 -1.89 0.43
N LYS A 101 -15.09 -0.88 0.60
CA LYS A 101 -16.15 -0.58 -0.36
C LYS A 101 -15.75 0.55 -1.31
N VAL A 102 -15.63 0.25 -2.61
CA VAL A 102 -15.54 1.27 -3.65
C VAL A 102 -16.93 1.94 -3.81
N THR A 103 -16.99 3.25 -3.59
CA THR A 103 -18.23 4.05 -3.68
C THR A 103 -18.31 4.87 -4.95
N GLU A 104 -17.16 5.18 -5.57
CA GLU A 104 -17.09 5.86 -6.85
C GLU A 104 -15.86 5.36 -7.61
N PHE A 105 -16.00 5.11 -8.91
CA PHE A 105 -14.89 4.74 -9.77
C PHE A 105 -15.07 5.41 -11.13
N ARG A 106 -14.01 6.05 -11.64
CA ARG A 106 -13.96 6.69 -12.94
C ARG A 106 -12.61 6.42 -13.59
N SER A 107 -12.60 5.98 -14.84
CA SER A 107 -11.35 5.82 -15.59
C SER A 107 -11.53 6.28 -17.03
N ASN A 108 -10.43 6.73 -17.62
CA ASN A 108 -10.25 6.99 -19.05
C ASN A 108 -8.80 6.67 -19.43
N ASP A 109 -8.41 6.93 -20.68
CA ASP A 109 -7.07 6.58 -21.19
C ASP A 109 -5.90 7.31 -20.50
N LYS A 110 -6.18 8.36 -19.70
CA LYS A 110 -5.17 9.20 -19.05
C LYS A 110 -5.18 9.06 -17.54
N THR A 111 -6.35 8.86 -16.94
CA THR A 111 -6.53 8.92 -15.49
C THR A 111 -7.46 7.85 -14.96
N LEU A 112 -7.21 7.45 -13.72
CA LEU A 112 -8.05 6.58 -12.93
C LEU A 112 -8.32 7.26 -11.59
N PHE A 113 -9.57 7.30 -11.18
CA PHE A 113 -10.03 7.85 -9.92
C PHE A 113 -10.86 6.82 -9.19
N ALA A 114 -10.61 6.66 -7.90
CA ALA A 114 -11.45 5.88 -7.02
C ALA A 114 -11.76 6.64 -5.73
N LYS A 115 -12.96 6.40 -5.19
CA LYS A 115 -13.40 6.80 -3.85
C LYS A 115 -13.86 5.56 -3.09
N ILE A 116 -13.40 5.43 -1.86
CA ILE A 116 -13.54 4.22 -1.05
C ILE A 116 -13.98 4.59 0.37
N THR A 117 -14.88 3.78 0.92
CA THR A 117 -15.11 3.69 2.37
C THR A 117 -14.22 2.56 2.89
N PRO A 118 -13.18 2.85 3.68
CA PRO A 118 -12.24 1.84 4.15
C PRO A 118 -12.86 0.95 5.22
N ARG A 119 -12.19 -0.17 5.47
CA ARG A 119 -12.53 -1.10 6.55
C ARG A 119 -11.53 -0.95 7.70
N ASN A 120 -11.99 -1.17 8.92
CA ASN A 120 -11.09 -1.34 10.05
C ASN A 120 -10.30 -2.65 9.89
N TRP A 121 -8.97 -2.58 9.93
CA TRP A 121 -8.09 -3.74 9.74
C TRP A 121 -8.47 -4.92 10.63
N ALA A 122 -8.59 -4.68 11.94
CA ALA A 122 -8.82 -5.70 12.94
C ALA A 122 -10.31 -5.91 13.23
N GLY A 123 -11.09 -4.83 13.30
CA GLY A 123 -12.51 -4.92 13.62
C GLY A 123 -13.37 -5.44 12.46
N GLY A 124 -12.91 -5.24 11.22
CA GLY A 124 -13.61 -5.71 10.02
C GLY A 124 -14.86 -4.91 9.67
N GLN A 125 -15.33 -3.93 10.45
CA GLN A 125 -16.43 -3.05 10.04
C GLN A 125 -15.97 -1.99 9.02
N LEU A 126 -16.89 -1.56 8.14
CA LEU A 126 -16.69 -0.34 7.35
C LEU A 126 -16.66 0.88 8.28
N LEU A 127 -15.84 1.87 7.92
CA LEU A 127 -15.67 3.11 8.67
C LEU A 127 -16.27 4.26 7.85
N ASP A 128 -17.57 4.46 8.01
CA ASP A 128 -18.36 5.43 7.22
C ASP A 128 -17.92 6.88 7.47
N GLU A 129 -17.26 7.15 8.60
CA GLU A 129 -16.65 8.43 8.92
C GLU A 129 -15.32 8.68 8.20
N VAL A 130 -14.80 7.72 7.44
CA VAL A 130 -13.56 7.86 6.66
C VAL A 130 -13.87 7.73 5.18
N THR A 131 -13.30 8.63 4.38
CA THR A 131 -13.28 8.51 2.93
C THR A 131 -11.86 8.57 2.44
N MET A 132 -11.48 7.61 1.59
CA MET A 132 -10.21 7.58 0.89
C MET A 132 -10.43 7.79 -0.60
N THR A 133 -9.60 8.60 -1.24
CA THR A 133 -9.56 8.69 -2.70
C THR A 133 -8.15 8.52 -3.21
N GLU A 134 -8.04 8.06 -4.45
CA GLU A 134 -6.81 8.08 -5.22
C GLU A 134 -7.09 8.59 -6.63
N THR A 135 -6.16 9.37 -7.17
CA THR A 135 -6.11 9.69 -8.61
C THR A 135 -4.77 9.24 -9.15
N ILE A 136 -4.80 8.40 -10.18
CA ILE A 136 -3.61 7.85 -10.83
C ILE A 136 -3.52 8.45 -12.24
N SER A 137 -2.32 8.88 -12.60
CA SER A 137 -1.96 9.31 -13.96
C SER A 137 -0.57 8.77 -14.31
N LEU A 138 -0.31 8.58 -15.60
CA LEU A 138 0.99 8.13 -16.11
C LEU A 138 1.64 9.24 -16.94
N GLU A 139 2.84 9.64 -16.55
CA GLU A 139 3.63 10.70 -17.20
C GLU A 139 5.07 10.21 -17.37
N ASP A 140 5.52 10.08 -18.62
CA ASP A 140 6.82 9.49 -18.96
C ASP A 140 7.09 8.18 -18.19
N TYR A 141 8.13 8.17 -17.36
CA TYR A 141 8.55 7.01 -16.56
C TYR A 141 7.94 6.98 -15.15
N PHE A 142 6.87 7.74 -14.91
CA PHE A 142 6.22 7.82 -13.60
C PHE A 142 4.76 7.42 -13.65
N ALA A 143 4.34 6.68 -12.63
CA ALA A 143 2.95 6.74 -12.18
C ALA A 143 2.87 7.76 -11.04
N LYS A 144 2.12 8.83 -11.26
CA LYS A 144 1.80 9.83 -10.25
C LYS A 144 0.46 9.44 -9.60
N ILE A 145 0.47 9.30 -8.28
CA ILE A 145 -0.68 8.90 -7.48
C ILE A 145 -0.94 9.99 -6.45
N GLU A 146 -2.14 10.57 -6.50
CA GLU A 146 -2.60 11.58 -5.55
C GLU A 146 -3.59 10.92 -4.59
N PHE A 147 -3.13 10.68 -3.37
CA PHE A 147 -3.95 10.13 -2.31
C PHE A 147 -4.59 11.25 -1.48
N GLN A 148 -5.83 11.02 -1.07
CA GLN A 148 -6.51 11.84 -0.07
C GLN A 148 -7.25 10.95 0.91
N MET A 149 -7.17 11.29 2.20
CA MET A 149 -8.03 10.76 3.24
C MET A 149 -8.75 11.88 3.96
N ASN A 150 -10.06 11.74 4.12
CA ASN A 150 -10.91 12.62 4.91
C ASN A 150 -11.44 11.85 6.13
N TYR A 151 -11.32 12.44 7.31
CA TYR A 151 -11.85 11.91 8.57
C TYR A 151 -12.94 12.83 9.11
N ALA A 152 -14.18 12.35 9.06
CA ALA A 152 -15.39 13.01 9.57
C ALA A 152 -15.84 12.47 10.94
N GLY A 153 -15.01 11.66 11.60
CA GLY A 153 -15.30 11.13 12.93
C GLY A 153 -15.33 12.23 13.99
N ASN A 154 -15.97 11.94 15.12
CA ASN A 154 -16.14 12.90 16.22
C ASN A 154 -15.04 12.81 17.29
N LYS A 155 -14.12 11.85 17.17
CA LYS A 155 -13.03 11.61 18.12
C LYS A 155 -11.72 12.20 17.62
N THR A 156 -11.01 12.91 18.49
CA THR A 156 -9.59 13.19 18.27
C THR A 156 -8.77 12.01 18.80
N HIS A 157 -8.04 11.36 17.90
CA HIS A 157 -7.08 10.31 18.25
C HIS A 157 -5.71 10.90 18.59
N LYS A 158 -4.89 10.17 19.35
CA LYS A 158 -3.50 10.58 19.60
C LYS A 158 -2.67 10.58 18.30
N PRO A 159 -1.62 11.42 18.19
CA PRO A 159 -0.66 11.33 17.09
C PRO A 159 -0.05 9.92 16.99
N ARG A 160 0.06 9.42 15.77
CA ARG A 160 0.68 8.14 15.43
C ARG A 160 1.44 8.26 14.12
N GLN A 161 2.35 7.32 13.88
CA GLN A 161 2.97 7.13 12.57
C GLN A 161 1.90 6.59 11.61
N GLN A 162 1.62 7.36 10.56
CA GLN A 162 0.66 7.04 9.51
C GLN A 162 1.42 6.58 8.27
N GLU A 163 0.89 5.60 7.52
CA GLU A 163 1.55 5.00 6.35
C GLU A 163 1.13 5.71 5.06
N LEU A 164 2.11 6.19 4.29
CA LEU A 164 1.90 7.12 3.17
C LEU A 164 2.64 6.70 1.87
N PRO A 165 2.29 5.59 1.19
CA PRO A 165 1.35 4.54 1.55
C PRO A 165 2.10 3.28 2.06
N ALA A 166 1.36 2.23 2.44
CA ALA A 166 1.91 0.89 2.53
C ALA A 166 2.22 0.35 1.13
N VAL A 167 3.36 -0.31 0.94
CA VAL A 167 3.80 -0.91 -0.33
C VAL A 167 4.29 -2.33 -0.09
N PHE A 168 3.70 -3.27 -0.82
CA PHE A 168 4.09 -4.68 -0.82
C PHE A 168 4.59 -5.11 -2.20
N VAL A 169 5.74 -5.76 -2.22
CA VAL A 169 6.39 -6.27 -3.45
C VAL A 169 6.67 -7.76 -3.30
N HIS A 170 6.75 -8.45 -4.44
CA HIS A 170 7.04 -9.88 -4.45
C HIS A 170 8.39 -10.23 -3.81
N ALA A 171 8.52 -11.49 -3.38
CA ALA A 171 9.62 -11.96 -2.56
C ALA A 171 11.00 -11.80 -3.21
N GLU A 172 11.10 -11.84 -4.54
CA GLU A 172 12.37 -11.67 -5.27
C GLU A 172 12.95 -10.25 -5.15
N TYR A 173 12.12 -9.24 -4.85
CA TYR A 173 12.56 -7.86 -4.60
C TYR A 173 12.92 -7.71 -3.12
N ASP A 174 14.07 -8.26 -2.73
CA ASP A 174 14.44 -8.46 -1.32
C ASP A 174 15.39 -7.42 -0.74
N THR A 175 15.96 -6.57 -1.57
CA THR A 175 16.98 -5.60 -1.18
C THR A 175 16.38 -4.20 -1.17
N LEU A 176 16.27 -3.63 0.04
CA LEU A 176 15.86 -2.25 0.26
C LEU A 176 17.03 -1.32 -0.08
N VAL A 177 16.79 -0.29 -0.88
CA VAL A 177 17.80 0.69 -1.29
C VAL A 177 17.27 2.12 -1.11
N THR A 178 18.08 2.99 -0.50
CA THR A 178 17.78 4.43 -0.36
C THR A 178 19.07 5.21 -0.04
N TYR A 179 19.00 6.54 -0.09
CA TYR A 179 20.08 7.40 0.40
C TYR A 179 19.82 7.82 1.86
N THR A 180 20.76 7.49 2.75
CA THR A 180 20.71 7.80 4.19
C THR A 180 21.74 8.85 4.62
N GLY A 181 22.57 9.36 3.70
CA GLY A 181 23.63 10.32 4.01
C GLY A 181 23.11 11.75 4.19
N ASN A 182 23.99 12.68 4.58
CA ASN A 182 23.60 14.06 4.93
C ASN A 182 23.70 15.06 3.76
N SER A 183 24.08 14.59 2.58
CA SER A 183 24.31 15.41 1.37
C SER A 183 23.39 14.93 0.22
N PRO A 184 22.06 15.07 0.34
CA PRO A 184 21.13 14.52 -0.64
C PRO A 184 21.38 15.07 -2.05
N TRP A 185 21.12 14.24 -3.06
CA TRP A 185 21.22 14.57 -4.49
C TRP A 185 22.63 14.87 -5.02
N THR A 186 23.67 14.64 -4.22
CA THR A 186 25.09 14.80 -4.61
C THR A 186 25.65 13.59 -5.36
N GLY A 187 24.93 12.47 -5.38
CA GLY A 187 25.39 11.22 -6.01
C GLY A 187 26.26 10.35 -5.09
N GLU A 188 26.34 10.68 -3.80
CA GLU A 188 26.97 9.84 -2.78
C GLU A 188 26.33 8.44 -2.68
N GLU A 189 27.04 7.49 -2.06
CA GLU A 189 26.68 6.08 -2.00
C GLU A 189 25.28 5.80 -1.42
N LEU A 190 24.61 4.80 -2.00
CA LEU A 190 23.30 4.34 -1.54
C LEU A 190 23.45 3.32 -0.40
N HIS A 191 22.59 3.43 0.60
CA HIS A 191 22.44 2.43 1.62
C HIS A 191 21.62 1.25 1.10
N ARG A 192 22.09 0.04 1.36
CA ARG A 192 21.46 -1.22 0.92
C ARG A 192 21.35 -2.18 2.09
N ARG A 193 20.21 -2.83 2.26
CA ARG A 193 20.02 -3.91 3.24
C ARG A 193 18.83 -4.79 2.90
N LYS A 194 18.78 -5.98 3.48
CA LYS A 194 17.58 -6.83 3.50
C LYS A 194 16.91 -6.69 4.87
N PRO A 195 15.73 -6.04 4.97
CA PRO A 195 15.04 -5.90 6.25
C PRO A 195 14.65 -7.26 6.84
N SER A 196 14.58 -7.33 8.17
CA SER A 196 14.11 -8.49 8.93
C SER A 196 12.64 -8.36 9.31
N PHE A 197 12.14 -9.33 10.09
CA PHE A 197 10.84 -9.24 10.78
C PHE A 197 11.07 -9.17 12.30
N PRO A 198 10.32 -8.36 13.06
CA PRO A 198 9.26 -7.44 12.64
C PRO A 198 9.81 -6.12 12.08
N ASN A 199 8.95 -5.11 11.96
CA ASN A 199 9.25 -3.79 11.43
C ASN A 199 10.57 -3.16 11.94
N GLU A 200 11.38 -2.71 10.99
CA GLU A 200 12.53 -1.85 11.17
C GLU A 200 12.21 -0.42 10.69
N SER A 201 13.06 0.54 11.04
CA SER A 201 12.99 1.93 10.57
C SER A 201 14.14 2.24 9.62
N VAL A 202 13.88 3.07 8.60
CA VAL A 202 14.89 3.57 7.66
C VAL A 202 14.71 5.07 7.44
N THR A 203 15.82 5.79 7.31
CA THR A 203 15.84 7.19 6.88
C THR A 203 15.99 7.25 5.36
N MET A 204 15.32 8.19 4.71
CA MET A 204 15.31 8.39 3.27
C MET A 204 15.49 9.87 2.98
N ASN A 205 16.74 10.35 3.03
CA ASN A 205 17.10 11.78 2.95
C ASN A 205 16.94 12.36 1.53
N GLU A 206 16.73 11.52 0.53
CA GLU A 206 16.27 11.91 -0.81
C GLU A 206 14.75 11.70 -1.00
N ASN A 207 14.00 11.44 0.08
CA ASN A 207 12.56 11.13 0.12
C ASN A 207 12.07 9.96 -0.76
N TRP A 208 12.97 9.10 -1.22
CA TRP A 208 12.63 7.87 -1.94
C TRP A 208 13.22 6.63 -1.30
N VAL A 209 12.58 5.50 -1.57
CA VAL A 209 13.05 4.16 -1.23
C VAL A 209 12.73 3.21 -2.40
N ALA A 210 13.54 2.17 -2.58
CA ALA A 210 13.34 1.16 -3.60
C ALA A 210 13.48 -0.24 -3.02
N TYR A 211 12.80 -1.20 -3.66
CA TYR A 211 13.11 -2.61 -3.53
C TYR A 211 13.59 -3.13 -4.88
N VAL A 212 14.74 -3.82 -4.87
CA VAL A 212 15.37 -4.40 -6.07
C VAL A 212 15.64 -5.88 -5.89
N ASN A 213 15.71 -6.58 -7.01
CA ASN A 213 16.11 -7.98 -7.10
C ASN A 213 17.65 -8.11 -7.15
N GLN A 214 18.14 -9.34 -7.36
CA GLN A 214 19.58 -9.64 -7.47
C GLN A 214 20.31 -8.93 -8.63
N ASP A 215 19.56 -8.47 -9.65
CA ASP A 215 20.09 -7.79 -10.83
C ASP A 215 20.00 -6.26 -10.69
N ASP A 216 19.71 -5.74 -9.49
CA ASP A 216 19.50 -4.32 -9.20
C ASP A 216 18.33 -3.69 -9.97
N ILE A 217 17.36 -4.51 -10.38
CA ILE A 217 16.12 -4.10 -11.05
C ILE A 217 14.96 -4.18 -10.07
N GLY A 218 14.11 -3.17 -10.04
CA GLY A 218 12.89 -3.23 -9.23
C GLY A 218 12.04 -1.97 -9.31
N ILE A 219 11.43 -1.63 -8.18
CA ILE A 219 10.47 -0.54 -8.02
C ILE A 219 11.00 0.51 -7.04
N GLY A 220 10.86 1.77 -7.42
CA GLY A 220 11.12 2.94 -6.59
C GLY A 220 9.83 3.68 -6.22
N LEU A 221 9.80 4.17 -5.00
CA LEU A 221 8.73 4.98 -4.41
C LEU A 221 9.33 6.30 -3.93
N TYR A 222 8.84 7.43 -4.45
CA TYR A 222 9.21 8.78 -4.00
C TYR A 222 8.00 9.49 -3.42
N VAL A 223 8.15 10.00 -2.19
CA VAL A 223 7.08 10.72 -1.47
C VAL A 223 7.66 12.04 -0.97
N PRO A 224 7.50 13.14 -1.72
CA PRO A 224 8.11 14.44 -1.39
C PRO A 224 7.89 14.86 0.07
N GLY A 225 8.97 15.24 0.75
CA GLY A 225 8.93 15.74 2.12
C GLY A 225 8.73 14.67 3.21
N ILE A 226 8.78 13.37 2.86
CA ILE A 226 8.81 12.27 3.83
C ILE A 226 10.22 11.72 3.93
N GLU A 227 10.77 11.66 5.14
CA GLU A 227 12.19 11.31 5.38
C GLU A 227 12.37 9.98 6.12
N LYS A 228 11.27 9.34 6.54
CA LYS A 228 11.31 8.07 7.27
C LYS A 228 10.36 7.08 6.65
N ALA A 229 10.74 5.81 6.71
CA ALA A 229 9.88 4.68 6.39
C ALA A 229 10.00 3.58 7.44
N THR A 230 8.94 2.81 7.61
CA THR A 230 9.00 1.49 8.26
C THR A 230 9.09 0.41 7.19
N CYS A 231 9.83 -0.66 7.44
CA CYS A 231 10.00 -1.75 6.50
C CYS A 231 10.15 -3.10 7.21
N TYR A 232 9.76 -4.18 6.56
CA TYR A 232 10.09 -5.54 7.00
C TYR A 232 10.12 -6.50 5.81
N ARG A 233 10.57 -7.72 6.06
CA ARG A 233 10.42 -8.84 5.12
C ARG A 233 9.72 -10.00 5.82
N TYR A 234 8.67 -10.50 5.19
CA TYR A 234 7.96 -11.69 5.64
C TYR A 234 8.42 -12.89 4.80
N GLN A 235 8.77 -14.01 5.44
CA GLN A 235 9.47 -15.13 4.81
C GLN A 235 8.71 -16.47 4.88
N GLU A 236 7.39 -16.45 5.15
CA GLU A 236 6.62 -17.69 5.22
C GLU A 236 6.21 -18.21 3.83
N ALA A 237 6.93 -19.25 3.38
CA ALA A 237 6.63 -20.10 2.22
C ALA A 237 5.95 -19.35 1.05
N ASN A 238 4.72 -19.73 0.70
CA ASN A 238 3.99 -19.24 -0.47
C ASN A 238 3.43 -17.81 -0.32
N SER A 239 3.78 -17.11 0.76
CA SER A 239 3.29 -15.77 1.06
C SER A 239 4.42 -14.78 1.39
N ALA A 240 5.66 -15.12 1.03
CA ALA A 240 6.80 -14.25 1.24
C ALA A 240 6.65 -12.93 0.46
N CYS A 241 7.01 -11.82 1.10
CA CYS A 241 6.95 -10.48 0.51
C CYS A 241 7.94 -9.53 1.19
N SER A 242 8.28 -8.44 0.51
CA SER A 242 8.95 -7.30 1.12
C SER A 242 7.97 -6.14 1.29
N TYR A 243 8.10 -5.42 2.40
CA TYR A 243 7.20 -4.35 2.80
C TYR A 243 7.95 -3.07 3.11
N VAL A 244 7.44 -1.94 2.64
CA VAL A 244 7.85 -0.61 3.08
C VAL A 244 6.65 0.34 3.14
N ALA A 245 6.67 1.26 4.10
CA ALA A 245 5.77 2.41 4.10
C ALA A 245 6.52 3.66 4.55
N PRO A 246 6.59 4.72 3.72
CA PRO A 246 6.92 6.06 4.19
C PRO A 246 5.95 6.48 5.29
N ILE A 247 6.47 7.12 6.34
CA ILE A 247 5.70 7.43 7.54
C ILE A 247 5.76 8.90 7.91
N LYS A 248 4.61 9.43 8.35
CA LYS A 248 4.51 10.76 8.96
C LYS A 248 3.71 10.67 10.25
N GLU A 249 4.17 11.37 11.29
CA GLU A 249 3.44 11.44 12.54
C GLU A 249 2.37 12.54 12.47
N PHE A 250 1.10 12.15 12.66
CA PHE A 250 0.01 13.08 12.90
C PHE A 250 -1.20 12.39 13.57
N ALA A 251 -2.09 13.21 14.12
CA ALA A 251 -3.32 12.76 14.76
C ALA A 251 -4.49 12.76 13.76
N LEU A 252 -5.40 11.79 13.91
CA LEU A 252 -6.71 11.84 13.27
C LEU A 252 -7.63 12.72 14.11
N THR A 253 -7.96 13.90 13.61
CA THR A 253 -8.84 14.88 14.29
C THR A 253 -10.11 15.11 13.46
N PRO A 254 -11.27 15.40 14.09
CA PRO A 254 -12.50 15.71 13.37
C PRO A 254 -12.29 16.76 12.27
N GLY A 255 -12.72 16.45 11.05
CA GLY A 255 -12.57 17.33 9.88
C GLY A 255 -11.20 17.29 9.21
N LEU A 256 -10.29 16.39 9.62
CA LEU A 256 -8.99 16.22 8.96
C LEU A 256 -9.19 15.87 7.48
N GLN A 257 -8.48 16.61 6.63
CA GLN A 257 -8.27 16.27 5.23
C GLN A 257 -6.75 16.17 5.02
N HIS A 258 -6.27 14.98 4.70
CA HIS A 258 -4.86 14.72 4.44
C HIS A 258 -4.68 14.35 2.97
N GLN A 259 -3.75 15.03 2.30
CA GLN A 259 -3.40 14.77 0.91
C GLN A 259 -1.89 14.61 0.78
N TYR A 260 -1.47 13.71 -0.10
CA TYR A 260 -0.07 13.52 -0.45
C TYR A 260 0.04 12.91 -1.85
N THR A 261 1.15 13.21 -2.51
CA THR A 261 1.46 12.67 -3.83
C THR A 261 2.60 11.67 -3.72
N VAL A 262 2.45 10.59 -4.46
CA VAL A 262 3.41 9.50 -4.56
C VAL A 262 3.80 9.37 -6.03
N TYR A 263 5.09 9.13 -6.27
CA TYR A 263 5.59 8.81 -7.59
C TYR A 263 6.22 7.42 -7.59
N LEU A 264 5.73 6.55 -8.46
CA LEU A 264 6.31 5.24 -8.71
C LEU A 264 7.10 5.25 -10.00
N THR A 265 8.24 4.56 -10.01
CA THR A 265 8.99 4.22 -11.22
C THR A 265 9.61 2.84 -11.06
N CYS A 266 10.05 2.22 -12.15
CA CYS A 266 10.72 0.92 -12.12
C CYS A 266 11.86 0.85 -13.14
N GLY A 267 12.87 0.03 -12.86
CA GLY A 267 14.07 -0.11 -13.69
C GLY A 267 15.29 -0.45 -12.85
N SER A 268 16.49 -0.19 -13.38
CA SER A 268 17.71 -0.31 -12.58
C SER A 268 17.74 0.74 -11.46
N ILE A 269 18.46 0.46 -10.37
CA ILE A 269 18.59 1.39 -9.26
C ILE A 269 19.15 2.77 -9.67
N GLU A 270 20.08 2.80 -10.64
CA GLU A 270 20.61 4.04 -11.21
C GLU A 270 19.52 4.84 -11.93
N GLN A 271 18.69 4.16 -12.73
CA GLN A 271 17.56 4.78 -13.42
C GLN A 271 16.54 5.34 -12.43
N ILE A 272 16.21 4.56 -11.39
CA ILE A 272 15.26 4.97 -10.34
C ILE A 272 15.74 6.26 -9.66
N ARG A 273 16.98 6.28 -9.15
CA ARG A 273 17.52 7.46 -8.47
C ARG A 273 17.64 8.66 -9.41
N LEU A 274 18.10 8.46 -10.65
CA LEU A 274 18.22 9.54 -11.63
C LEU A 274 16.86 10.18 -11.93
N ARG A 275 15.82 9.36 -12.14
CA ARG A 275 14.46 9.85 -12.39
C ARG A 275 13.94 10.67 -11.21
N PHE A 276 14.08 10.18 -9.98
CA PHE A 276 13.67 10.94 -8.81
C PHE A 276 14.47 12.22 -8.60
N LYS A 277 15.77 12.24 -8.95
CA LYS A 277 16.57 13.47 -8.92
C LYS A 277 16.04 14.53 -9.87
N VAL A 278 15.70 14.15 -11.11
CA VAL A 278 15.13 15.07 -12.11
C VAL A 278 13.75 15.57 -11.68
N LEU A 279 12.91 14.68 -11.15
CA LEU A 279 11.59 15.02 -10.63
C LEU A 279 11.68 16.01 -9.45
N HIS A 280 12.62 15.77 -8.51
CA HIS A 280 12.86 16.66 -7.38
C HIS A 280 13.31 18.05 -7.82
N ALA A 281 14.26 18.14 -8.76
CA ALA A 281 14.71 19.44 -9.28
C ALA A 281 13.56 20.23 -9.93
N SER A 282 12.71 19.55 -10.70
CA SER A 282 11.57 20.18 -11.40
C SER A 282 10.49 20.71 -10.45
N SER A 283 10.27 20.04 -9.32
CA SER A 283 9.28 20.48 -8.32
C SER A 283 9.76 21.68 -7.50
N VAL A 284 11.05 21.76 -7.18
CA VAL A 284 11.66 22.92 -6.50
C VAL A 284 11.60 24.18 -7.37
N ASP A 285 11.87 24.05 -8.67
CA ASP A 285 11.79 25.16 -9.62
C ASP A 285 10.35 25.68 -9.81
N SER A 286 9.36 24.81 -9.63
CA SER A 286 7.94 25.17 -9.74
C SER A 286 7.42 25.86 -8.48
N ALA A 287 7.98 25.55 -7.31
CA ALA A 287 7.60 26.15 -6.03
C ALA A 287 8.28 27.51 -5.74
N SER A 288 9.31 27.87 -6.52
CA SER A 288 10.06 29.13 -6.39
C SER A 288 9.61 30.24 -7.35
N LYS A 289 8.59 29.97 -8.17
CA LYS A 289 7.92 30.92 -9.06
C LYS A 289 6.55 31.32 -8.50
#